data_AF-A0A4Q4TGX2-F1
#
_entry.id   AF-A0A4Q4TGX2-F1
#
_cell.length_a   1.000
_cell.length_b   1.000
_cell.length_c   1.000
_cell.angle_alpha   90.00
_cell.angle_beta   90.00
_cell.angle_gamma   90.00
#
_symmetry.space_group_name_H-M   'P 1'
#
loop_
_entity.id
_entity.type
_entity.pdbx_description
1 polymer ?
#
loop_
_entity_poly.entity_id
_entity_poly.type
_entity_poly.pdbx_seq_one_letter_code
_entity_poly.pdbx_strand_id
1 'polypeptide(L)'
;MKDRLSRPGDSIYVFFVVDNDASTGKPWCPDVREALPVVEKYFGQRGDLEVAVVSVGSRSVWRDPGNIWRTSWGLRAVPTLVKYTSTGEEGDGVVQSQLVEEETKHEDKLGAFTQQDASAP
;
A
#
# COMPACT_ATOMS: atom_id res chain seq x y z
N MET A 1 5.91 0.47 -13.86
CA MET A 1 5.75 1.61 -12.91
C MET A 1 6.01 2.99 -13.52
N LYS A 2 7.16 3.26 -14.16
CA LYS A 2 7.51 4.62 -14.62
C LYS A 2 6.51 5.26 -15.60
N ASP A 3 5.87 4.43 -16.43
CA ASP A 3 4.92 4.86 -17.46
C ASP A 3 3.49 5.15 -16.95
N ARG A 4 3.16 4.75 -15.71
CA ARG A 4 1.81 4.90 -15.12
C ARG A 4 1.68 6.01 -14.09
N LEU A 5 2.71 6.80 -13.87
CA LEU A 5 2.64 8.03 -13.06
C LEU A 5 3.09 9.24 -13.89
N SER A 6 3.00 9.13 -15.21
CA SER A 6 3.52 10.13 -16.14
C SER A 6 2.53 11.28 -16.37
N ARG A 7 1.27 11.14 -15.96
CA ARG A 7 0.24 12.17 -16.10
C ARG A 7 -0.37 12.55 -14.75
N PRO A 8 -0.77 13.83 -14.59
CA PRO A 8 -1.59 14.24 -13.46
C PRO A 8 -2.86 13.40 -13.41
N GLY A 9 -3.21 12.89 -12.22
CA GLY A 9 -4.39 12.07 -12.02
C GLY A 9 -4.17 10.57 -12.23
N ASP A 10 -3.02 10.15 -12.77
CA ASP A 10 -2.69 8.73 -12.79
C ASP A 10 -2.51 8.20 -11.36
N SER A 11 -3.08 7.03 -11.07
CA SER A 11 -3.03 6.41 -9.75
C SER A 11 -2.35 5.04 -9.76
N ILE A 12 -1.61 4.76 -8.68
CA ILE A 12 -1.13 3.42 -8.34
C ILE A 12 -1.55 3.04 -6.93
N TYR A 13 -1.60 1.74 -6.67
CA TYR A 13 -1.76 1.24 -5.31
C TYR A 13 -0.40 0.86 -4.72
N VAL A 14 -0.17 1.23 -3.47
CA VAL A 14 1.05 0.88 -2.72
C VAL A 14 0.65 0.20 -1.42
N PHE A 15 1.07 -1.04 -1.25
CA PHE A 15 0.84 -1.83 -0.06
C PHE A 15 2.08 -1.79 0.84
N PHE A 16 1.96 -1.04 1.93
CA PHE A 16 3.01 -0.90 2.93
C PHE A 16 2.96 -2.06 3.92
N VAL A 17 4.05 -2.82 3.92
CA VAL A 17 4.26 -4.01 4.75
C VAL A 17 5.50 -3.82 5.61
N VAL A 18 5.93 -4.88 6.29
CA VAL A 18 7.08 -4.84 7.19
C VAL A 18 8.11 -5.90 6.80
N ASP A 19 9.34 -5.72 7.24
CA ASP A 19 10.41 -6.68 6.99
C ASP A 19 10.10 -8.07 7.56
N ASN A 20 10.75 -9.08 6.99
CA ASN A 20 10.77 -10.41 7.56
C ASN A 20 11.59 -10.45 8.85
N ASP A 21 11.09 -11.17 9.85
CA ASP A 21 11.85 -11.53 11.02
C ASP A 21 12.96 -12.53 10.63
N ALA A 22 14.20 -12.25 11.07
CA ALA A 22 15.37 -13.03 10.67
C ALA A 22 15.32 -14.50 11.11
N SER A 23 14.58 -14.82 12.19
CA SER A 23 14.47 -16.20 12.70
C SER A 23 13.42 -17.03 11.96
N THR A 24 12.35 -16.39 11.49
CA THR A 24 11.23 -17.09 10.83
C THR A 24 11.18 -16.95 9.32
N GLY A 25 11.88 -15.95 8.75
CA GLY A 25 11.81 -15.61 7.34
C GLY A 25 10.45 -15.06 6.89
N LYS A 26 9.56 -14.72 7.83
CA LYS A 26 8.20 -14.20 7.59
C LYS A 26 8.05 -12.79 8.16
N PRO A 27 7.11 -11.95 7.68
CA PRO A 27 6.91 -10.61 8.20
C PRO A 27 6.83 -10.60 9.73
N TRP A 28 7.49 -9.68 10.43
CA TRP A 28 7.47 -9.70 11.91
C TRP A 28 6.09 -9.35 12.48
N CYS A 29 5.23 -8.69 11.70
CA CYS A 29 3.87 -8.33 12.07
C CYS A 29 2.88 -9.45 11.67
N PRO A 30 2.08 -10.00 12.61
CA PRO A 30 1.04 -10.98 12.30
C PRO A 30 0.01 -10.48 11.28
N ASP A 31 -0.45 -9.23 11.39
CA ASP A 31 -1.46 -8.68 10.48
C ASP A 31 -0.95 -8.60 9.04
N VAL A 32 0.35 -8.30 8.86
CA VAL A 32 0.98 -8.34 7.53
C VAL A 32 1.01 -9.76 6.97
N ARG A 33 1.25 -10.79 7.80
CA ARG A 33 1.24 -12.20 7.34
C ARG A 33 -0.13 -12.62 6.83
N GLU A 34 -1.20 -12.09 7.43
CA GLU A 34 -2.57 -12.38 7.04
C GLU A 34 -3.00 -11.58 5.81
N ALA A 35 -2.67 -10.28 5.76
CA ALA A 35 -3.11 -9.39 4.70
C ALA A 35 -2.36 -9.56 3.39
N LEU A 36 -1.03 -9.77 3.43
CA LEU A 36 -0.19 -9.87 2.23
C LEU A 36 -0.70 -10.88 1.19
N PRO A 37 -1.00 -12.15 1.54
CA PRO A 37 -1.52 -13.10 0.55
C PRO A 37 -2.90 -12.71 0.00
N VAL A 38 -3.73 -12.00 0.77
CA VAL A 38 -5.05 -11.53 0.32
C VAL A 38 -4.88 -10.42 -0.71
N VAL A 39 -4.06 -9.41 -0.41
CA VAL A 39 -3.79 -8.28 -1.30
C VAL A 39 -3.11 -8.74 -2.58
N GLU A 40 -2.06 -9.56 -2.50
CA GLU A 40 -1.36 -10.06 -3.69
C GLU A 40 -2.29 -10.89 -4.59
N LYS A 41 -3.12 -11.75 -4.00
CA LYS A 41 -4.09 -12.54 -4.76
C LYS A 41 -5.13 -11.65 -5.44
N TYR A 42 -5.67 -10.65 -4.73
CA TYR A 42 -6.67 -9.73 -5.26
C TYR A 42 -6.12 -8.96 -6.47
N PHE A 43 -4.96 -8.33 -6.34
CA PHE A 43 -4.34 -7.59 -7.44
C PHE A 43 -3.83 -8.51 -8.56
N GLY A 44 -3.34 -9.71 -8.24
CA GLY A 44 -2.92 -10.70 -9.24
C GLY A 44 -4.07 -11.22 -10.13
N GLN A 45 -5.31 -11.12 -9.66
CA GLN A 45 -6.51 -11.42 -10.45
C GLN A 45 -7.01 -10.23 -11.27
N ARG A 46 -6.52 -9.02 -10.98
CA ARG A 46 -6.92 -7.75 -11.61
C ARG A 46 -5.86 -7.32 -12.62
N GLY A 47 -6.06 -7.65 -13.91
CA GLY A 47 -5.14 -7.24 -14.97
C GLY A 47 -5.15 -5.73 -15.28
N ASP A 48 -6.13 -5.00 -14.75
CA ASP A 48 -6.31 -3.56 -14.91
C ASP A 48 -5.61 -2.73 -13.81
N LEU A 49 -5.28 -3.37 -12.68
CA LEU A 49 -4.69 -2.72 -11.51
C LEU A 49 -3.29 -3.26 -11.23
N GLU A 50 -2.45 -2.44 -10.61
CA GLU A 50 -1.10 -2.83 -10.19
C GLU A 50 -0.91 -2.39 -8.73
N VAL A 51 -0.16 -3.18 -7.96
CA VAL A 51 0.19 -2.85 -6.57
C VAL A 51 1.70 -2.95 -6.38
N ALA A 52 2.30 -1.91 -5.81
CA ALA A 52 3.67 -1.95 -5.29
C ALA A 52 3.64 -2.48 -3.87
N VAL A 53 4.45 -3.48 -3.53
CA VAL A 53 4.64 -3.90 -2.14
C VAL A 53 5.93 -3.26 -1.61
N VAL A 54 5.81 -2.46 -0.55
CA VAL A 54 6.94 -1.68 0.02
C VAL A 54 7.08 -1.99 1.49
N SER A 55 8.29 -2.39 1.91
CA SER A 55 8.57 -2.57 3.34
C SER A 55 8.87 -1.23 4.02
N VAL A 56 8.25 -1.01 5.18
CA VAL A 56 8.54 0.13 6.07
C VAL A 56 9.72 -0.12 7.00
N GLY A 57 10.30 -1.32 6.95
CA GLY A 57 11.46 -1.73 7.73
C GLY A 57 11.14 -2.69 8.88
N SER A 58 12.13 -2.85 9.75
CA SER A 58 12.06 -3.70 10.94
C SER A 58 11.14 -3.11 12.02
N ARG A 59 10.81 -3.92 13.03
CA ARG A 59 9.95 -3.48 14.13
C ARG A 59 10.48 -2.27 14.89
N SER A 60 11.81 -2.16 15.04
CA SER A 60 12.43 -1.01 15.69
C SER A 60 12.37 0.24 14.81
N VAL A 61 12.63 0.09 13.51
CA VAL A 61 12.56 1.17 12.52
C VAL A 61 11.14 1.72 12.41
N TRP A 62 10.12 0.86 12.38
CA TRP A 62 8.72 1.30 12.32
C TRP A 62 8.25 2.03 13.59
N ARG A 63 8.76 1.63 14.76
CA ARG A 63 8.37 2.23 16.06
C ARG A 63 8.93 3.63 16.26
N ASP A 64 9.95 4.02 15.51
CA ASP A 64 10.49 5.37 15.55
C ASP A 64 9.45 6.39 15.05
N PRO A 65 9.04 7.38 15.87
CA PRO A 65 8.16 8.46 15.41
C PRO A 65 8.72 9.26 14.23
N GLY A 66 10.05 9.31 14.06
CA GLY A 66 10.74 9.96 12.95
C GLY A 66 10.82 9.12 11.67
N ASN A 67 10.24 7.91 11.66
CA ASN A 67 10.19 7.06 10.48
C ASN A 67 9.52 7.78 9.29
N ILE A 68 10.20 7.80 8.14
CA ILE A 68 9.76 8.54 6.94
C ILE A 68 8.38 8.13 6.44
N TRP A 69 7.98 6.88 6.64
CA TRP A 69 6.66 6.39 6.23
C TRP A 69 5.57 6.94 7.16
N ARG A 70 5.89 7.19 8.43
CA ARG A 70 4.98 7.84 9.38
C ARG A 70 4.88 9.34 9.15
N THR A 71 5.99 9.99 8.83
CA THR A 71 6.06 11.46 8.72
C THR A 71 5.71 11.96 7.32
N SER A 72 6.34 11.45 6.27
CA SER A 72 6.13 11.92 4.89
C SER A 72 4.90 11.30 4.23
N TRP A 73 4.61 10.02 4.52
CA TRP A 73 3.44 9.32 3.95
C TRP A 73 2.22 9.33 4.88
N GLY A 74 2.38 9.79 6.12
CA GLY A 74 1.29 9.85 7.10
C GLY A 74 0.75 8.49 7.53
N LEU A 75 1.53 7.40 7.36
CA LEU A 75 1.08 6.07 7.74
C LEU A 75 0.96 5.96 9.26
N ARG A 76 -0.19 5.47 9.73
CA ARG A 76 -0.47 5.34 11.16
C ARG A 76 -0.22 3.93 11.68
N ALA A 77 -0.46 2.93 10.84
CA ALA A 77 -0.32 1.51 11.14
C ALA A 77 0.21 0.72 9.93
N VAL A 78 0.51 -0.56 10.16
CA VAL A 78 0.89 -1.54 9.13
C VAL A 78 0.16 -2.85 9.40
N PRO A 79 -0.32 -3.56 8.37
CA PRO A 79 -0.27 -3.21 6.95
C PRO A 79 -1.16 -2.01 6.59
N THR A 80 -0.79 -1.27 5.54
CA THR A 80 -1.64 -0.20 4.97
C THR A 80 -1.59 -0.22 3.45
N LEU A 81 -2.74 -0.31 2.79
CA LEU A 81 -2.88 -0.12 1.35
C LEU A 81 -3.21 1.34 1.06
N VAL A 82 -2.45 1.97 0.18
CA VAL A 82 -2.57 3.37 -0.21
C VAL A 82 -2.97 3.47 -1.67
N LYS A 83 -3.87 4.39 -1.99
CA LYS A 83 -4.01 4.93 -3.34
C LYS A 83 -3.17 6.20 -3.44
N TYR A 84 -2.18 6.18 -4.32
CA TYR A 84 -1.28 7.30 -4.57
C TYR A 84 -1.54 7.86 -5.97
N THR A 85 -1.82 9.16 -6.07
CA THR A 85 -2.11 9.83 -7.34
C THR A 85 -1.02 10.83 -7.67
N SER A 86 -0.47 10.74 -8.89
CA SER A 86 0.52 11.71 -9.38
C SER A 86 -0.11 13.08 -9.59
N THR A 87 0.65 14.12 -9.26
CA THR A 87 0.35 15.52 -9.58
C THR A 87 0.83 15.93 -10.98
N GLY A 88 1.56 15.05 -11.69
CA GLY A 88 2.12 15.29 -13.02
C GLY A 88 3.61 15.62 -13.05
N GLU A 89 4.26 15.78 -11.90
CA GLU A 89 5.73 15.85 -11.78
C GLU A 89 6.31 14.49 -11.37
N GLU A 90 7.49 14.15 -11.90
CA GLU A 90 8.13 12.86 -11.60
C GLU A 90 8.48 12.78 -10.11
N GLY A 91 7.89 11.81 -9.41
CA GLY A 91 8.09 11.63 -7.97
C GLY A 91 7.22 12.52 -7.09
N ASP A 92 6.31 13.31 -7.67
CA ASP A 92 5.33 14.10 -6.93
C ASP A 92 3.92 13.54 -7.07
N GLY A 93 3.19 13.59 -5.96
CA GLY A 93 1.90 12.92 -5.83
C GLY A 93 1.40 12.88 -4.40
N VAL A 94 0.13 12.57 -4.26
CA VAL A 94 -0.59 12.64 -2.98
C VAL A 94 -1.23 11.32 -2.62
N VAL A 95 -1.19 10.99 -1.33
CA VAL A 95 -1.99 9.90 -0.75
C VAL A 95 -3.44 10.35 -0.76
N GLN A 96 -4.28 9.67 -1.54
CA GLN A 96 -5.70 10.01 -1.68
C GLN A 96 -6.56 9.32 -0.63
N SER A 97 -6.27 8.04 -0.39
CA SER A 97 -7.01 7.20 0.53
C SER A 97 -6.13 6.07 1.05
N GLN A 98 -6.51 5.53 2.21
CA GLN A 98 -5.82 4.43 2.87
C GLN A 98 -6.83 3.39 3.34
N LEU A 99 -6.43 2.13 3.28
CA LEU A 99 -7.11 0.98 3.86
C LEU A 99 -6.15 0.34 4.86
N VAL A 100 -6.57 0.16 6.12
CA VAL A 100 -5.62 -0.06 7.24
C VAL A 100 -5.88 -1.38 7.96
N GLU A 101 -4.80 -2.11 8.26
CA GLU A 101 -4.78 -3.30 9.12
C GLU A 101 -5.86 -4.33 8.78
N GLU A 102 -6.88 -4.47 9.62
CA GLU A 102 -7.98 -5.45 9.45
C GLU A 102 -8.66 -5.34 8.09
N GLU A 103 -8.87 -4.12 7.60
CA GLU A 103 -9.57 -3.90 6.34
C GLU A 103 -8.82 -4.51 5.14
N THR A 104 -7.49 -4.58 5.21
CA THR A 104 -6.64 -5.14 4.14
C THR A 104 -6.74 -6.67 4.03
N LYS A 105 -7.36 -7.33 5.02
CA LYS A 105 -7.56 -8.78 5.05
C LYS A 105 -8.85 -9.22 4.34
N HIS A 106 -9.65 -8.28 3.84
CA HIS A 106 -10.98 -8.53 3.31
C HIS A 106 -11.12 -8.14 1.84
N GLU A 107 -11.36 -9.12 0.96
CA GLU A 107 -11.47 -8.90 -0.49
C GLU A 107 -12.61 -7.93 -0.86
N ASP A 108 -13.73 -7.90 -0.13
CA ASP A 108 -14.84 -6.95 -0.36
C ASP A 108 -14.43 -5.49 -0.10
N LYS A 109 -13.56 -5.27 0.89
CA LYS A 109 -12.98 -3.96 1.20
C LYS A 109 -11.99 -3.53 0.13
N LEU A 110 -11.14 -4.44 -0.34
CA LEU A 110 -10.24 -4.19 -1.47
C LEU A 110 -11.04 -3.85 -2.75
N GLY A 111 -12.14 -4.57 -2.98
CA GLY A 111 -13.13 -4.28 -4.02
C GLY A 111 -13.63 -2.84 -3.96
N ALA A 112 -14.25 -2.48 -2.84
CA ALA A 112 -14.80 -1.14 -2.63
C ALA A 112 -13.74 -0.03 -2.69
N PHE A 113 -12.52 -0.31 -2.21
CA PHE A 113 -11.41 0.65 -2.22
C PHE A 113 -10.93 0.96 -3.64
N THR A 114 -10.83 -0.08 -4.48
CA THR A 114 -10.31 0.06 -5.85
C THR A 114 -11.37 0.42 -6.89
N GLN A 115 -12.65 0.25 -6.59
CA GLN A 115 -13.76 0.66 -7.48
C GLN A 115 -14.02 2.17 -7.46
N GLN A 116 -13.53 2.91 -6.47
CA GLN A 116 -13.61 4.38 -6.43
C GLN A 116 -12.87 5.04 -7.61
N ASP A 117 -12.04 4.31 -8.34
CA ASP A 117 -11.33 4.74 -9.54
C ASP A 117 -12.13 4.58 -10.85
N ALA A 118 -13.17 3.75 -10.88
CA ALA A 118 -13.95 3.49 -12.10
C ALA A 118 -15.01 4.56 -12.39
N SER A 119 -15.17 5.54 -11.50
CA SER A 119 -16.15 6.63 -11.59
C SER A 119 -15.46 7.98 -11.82
N ALA A 120 -14.70 8.09 -12.90
CA ALA A 120 -14.41 9.39 -13.51
C ALA A 120 -15.17 9.45 -14.85
N PRO A 121 -16.03 10.48 -15.08
CA PRO A 121 -16.73 10.67 -16.34
C PRO A 121 -15.78 11.00 -17.50
#